data_AF-X8CKF0-F1
#
_entry.id   AF-X8CKF0-F1
#
_cell.length_a   1.000
_cell.length_b   1.000
_cell.length_c   1.000
_cell.angle_alpha   90.00
_cell.angle_beta   90.00
_cell.angle_gamma   90.00
#
_symmetry.space_group_name_H-M   'P 1'
#
loop_
_entity.id
_entity.type
_entity.pdbx_description
1 polymer ?
#
loop_
_entity_poly.entity_id
_entity_poly.type
_entity_poly.pdbx_seq_one_letter_code
_entity_poly.pdbx_strand_id
1 'polypeptide(L)'
;MVTMNSLANATGAVAAFGGANFMLLPRWLFGAGDSGSASIIFVVAIPIAIALTLSLRFAAHALGPDDSKRAVRGSVIYAVITGWLRGVRTVLDRPTVAATLSGLATHRMVFGVNTLLVLVLVRHAGAVTVAGLGTAVLFLAATGAGSFLANALTPPAVRRWNRFIVANGALAAGAVIQIAGATLQLAIMVLCGFLLGVIGQVVKLCADTAMQIDVDDALRGHVFTVQDSLFWFSFIVAVTVAALVIPDDGRSPALVLAGSLLYLAGLGVHALVARRGLAVSSR
;
A
#
# COMPACT_ATOMS: atom_id res chain seq x y z
N MET A 1 -6.43 21.68 1.73
CA MET A 1 -6.61 20.30 1.21
C MET A 1 -5.40 19.41 1.53
N VAL A 2 -4.18 19.70 1.03
CA VAL A 2 -3.00 18.83 1.20
C VAL A 2 -2.56 18.64 2.66
N THR A 3 -2.60 19.70 3.48
CA THR A 3 -2.24 19.63 4.91
C THR A 3 -3.22 18.79 5.74
N MET A 4 -4.53 18.92 5.50
CA MET A 4 -5.54 18.09 6.18
C MET A 4 -5.43 16.62 5.76
N ASN A 5 -5.14 16.34 4.50
CA ASN A 5 -4.98 14.96 4.05
C ASN A 5 -3.70 14.32 4.61
N SER A 6 -2.59 15.08 4.68
CA SER A 6 -1.38 14.63 5.36
C SER A 6 -1.63 14.35 6.84
N LEU A 7 -2.42 15.21 7.51
CA LEU A 7 -2.79 14.99 8.91
C LEU A 7 -3.67 13.74 9.04
N ALA A 8 -4.70 13.58 8.21
CA ALA A 8 -5.60 12.43 8.22
C ALA A 8 -4.88 11.12 7.95
N ASN A 9 -3.94 11.08 6.99
CA ASN A 9 -3.10 9.92 6.75
C ASN A 9 -2.17 9.62 7.94
N ALA A 10 -1.61 10.65 8.58
CA ALA A 10 -0.76 10.47 9.74
C ALA A 10 -1.56 9.98 10.97
N THR A 11 -2.71 10.59 11.30
CA THR A 11 -3.59 10.13 12.38
C THR A 11 -4.16 8.76 12.09
N GLY A 12 -4.53 8.46 10.85
CA GLY A 12 -4.96 7.13 10.42
C GLY A 12 -3.87 6.08 10.63
N ALA A 13 -2.62 6.39 10.25
CA ALA A 13 -1.49 5.51 10.51
C ALA A 13 -1.23 5.33 12.01
N VAL A 14 -1.19 6.41 12.80
CA VAL A 14 -1.02 6.33 14.26
C VAL A 14 -2.15 5.52 14.91
N ALA A 15 -3.40 5.71 14.49
CA ALA A 15 -4.55 4.97 14.99
C ALA A 15 -4.48 3.48 14.61
N ALA A 16 -4.07 3.15 13.38
CA ALA A 16 -3.89 1.76 12.95
C ALA A 16 -2.77 1.06 13.71
N PHE A 17 -1.61 1.72 13.89
CA PHE A 17 -0.51 1.20 14.71
C PHE A 17 -0.92 1.06 16.17
N GLY A 18 -1.55 2.10 16.73
CA GLY A 18 -2.06 2.11 18.09
C GLY A 18 -3.05 0.96 18.31
N GLY A 19 -4.01 0.78 17.40
CA GLY A 19 -5.00 -0.31 17.47
C GLY A 19 -4.38 -1.70 17.37
N ALA A 20 -3.46 -1.91 16.42
CA ALA A 20 -2.77 -3.20 16.24
C ALA A 20 -1.96 -3.60 17.49
N ASN A 21 -1.27 -2.64 18.14
CA ASN A 21 -0.55 -2.88 19.37
C ASN A 21 -1.48 -2.98 20.58
N PHE A 22 -2.54 -2.17 20.61
CA PHE A 22 -3.53 -2.19 21.69
C PHE A 22 -4.16 -3.57 21.81
N MET A 23 -4.42 -4.29 20.71
CA MET A 23 -4.93 -5.68 20.76
C MET A 23 -4.05 -6.65 21.58
N LEU A 24 -2.77 -6.34 21.82
CA LEU A 24 -1.89 -7.16 22.65
C LEU A 24 -2.12 -6.93 24.15
N LEU A 25 -2.56 -5.74 24.56
CA LEU A 25 -2.75 -5.40 25.98
C LEU A 25 -3.91 -6.17 26.64
N PRO A 26 -5.14 -6.21 26.08
CA PRO A 26 -6.23 -6.96 26.67
C PRO A 26 -5.99 -8.47 26.62
N ARG A 27 -5.08 -8.96 25.78
CA ARG A 27 -4.68 -10.38 25.73
C ARG A 27 -4.04 -10.86 27.04
N TRP A 28 -3.40 -9.96 27.79
CA TRP A 28 -2.92 -10.25 29.14
C TRP A 28 -4.06 -10.40 30.15
N LEU A 29 -5.20 -9.75 29.91
CA LEU A 29 -6.34 -9.73 30.81
C LEU A 29 -7.37 -10.84 30.50
N PHE A 30 -7.65 -11.06 29.22
CA PHE A 30 -8.70 -11.97 28.74
C PHE A 30 -8.15 -13.32 28.22
N GLY A 31 -6.83 -13.48 28.17
CA GLY A 31 -6.16 -14.70 27.72
C GLY A 31 -6.04 -14.83 26.20
N ALA A 32 -5.26 -15.82 25.76
CA ALA A 32 -4.93 -16.05 24.34
C ALA A 32 -5.91 -16.96 23.59
N GLY A 33 -6.91 -17.54 24.27
CA GLY A 33 -7.89 -18.44 23.67
C GLY A 33 -9.01 -17.72 22.90
N ASP A 34 -9.97 -18.49 22.39
CA ASP A 34 -11.07 -17.98 21.56
C ASP A 34 -11.93 -16.93 22.28
N SER A 35 -12.22 -17.16 23.57
CA SER A 35 -12.98 -16.21 24.40
C SER A 35 -12.25 -14.85 24.55
N GLY A 36 -10.92 -14.89 24.71
CA GLY A 36 -10.10 -13.67 24.78
C GLY A 36 -10.07 -12.92 23.46
N SER A 37 -9.95 -13.65 22.35
CA SER A 37 -10.00 -13.08 20.99
C SER A 37 -11.37 -12.46 20.70
N ALA A 38 -12.47 -13.14 21.05
CA ALA A 38 -13.84 -12.62 20.90
C ALA A 38 -14.05 -11.34 21.72
N SER A 39 -13.54 -11.30 22.96
CA SER A 39 -13.62 -10.12 23.84
C SER A 39 -12.86 -8.93 23.25
N ILE A 40 -11.65 -9.15 22.73
CA ILE A 40 -10.84 -8.12 22.08
C ILE A 40 -11.55 -7.55 20.85
N ILE A 41 -12.15 -8.42 20.03
CA ILE A 41 -12.93 -8.00 18.86
C ILE A 41 -14.15 -7.20 19.29
N PHE A 42 -14.85 -7.61 20.36
CA PHE A 42 -16.01 -6.89 20.87
C PHE A 42 -15.67 -5.46 21.34
N VAL A 43 -14.51 -5.26 21.95
CA VAL A 43 -14.03 -3.92 22.37
C VAL A 43 -13.90 -2.94 21.19
N VAL A 44 -13.68 -3.44 19.96
CA VAL A 44 -13.65 -2.60 18.74
C VAL A 44 -15.00 -1.92 18.46
N ALA A 45 -16.11 -2.44 19.01
CA ALA A 45 -17.41 -1.78 18.90
C ALA A 45 -17.41 -0.35 19.49
N ILE A 46 -16.58 -0.08 20.50
CA ILE A 46 -16.49 1.23 21.16
C ILE A 46 -15.98 2.31 20.20
N PRO A 47 -14.76 2.22 19.62
CA PRO A 47 -14.29 3.23 18.67
C PRO A 47 -15.17 3.31 17.42
N ILE A 48 -15.79 2.21 16.98
CA ILE A 48 -16.75 2.23 15.86
C ILE A 48 -18.00 3.04 16.22
N ALA A 49 -18.57 2.86 17.42
CA ALA A 49 -19.72 3.62 17.88
C ALA A 49 -19.40 5.12 18.02
N ILE A 50 -18.20 5.45 18.50
CA ILE A 50 -17.72 6.84 18.55
C ILE A 50 -17.61 7.41 17.13
N ALA A 51 -17.02 6.68 16.18
CA ALA A 51 -16.93 7.11 14.79
C ALA A 51 -18.32 7.31 14.16
N LEU A 52 -19.27 6.41 14.42
CA LEU A 52 -20.65 6.52 13.96
C LEU A 52 -21.34 7.76 14.52
N THR A 53 -21.27 7.97 15.84
CA THR A 53 -21.89 9.14 16.49
C THR A 53 -21.28 10.46 16.02
N LEU A 54 -19.97 10.50 15.74
CA LEU A 54 -19.33 11.65 15.10
C LEU A 54 -19.78 11.83 13.65
N SER A 55 -19.93 10.74 12.89
CA SER A 55 -20.41 10.79 11.50
C SER A 55 -21.83 11.32 11.38
N LEU A 56 -22.69 11.08 12.38
CA LEU A 56 -24.07 11.59 12.42
C LEU A 56 -24.14 13.13 12.59
N ARG A 57 -23.03 13.79 12.93
CA ARG A 57 -22.98 15.25 13.07
C ARG A 57 -22.85 15.98 11.72
N PHE A 58 -22.52 15.27 10.65
CA PHE A 58 -22.47 15.86 9.31
C PHE A 58 -23.87 15.97 8.72
N ALA A 59 -24.23 17.15 8.21
CA ALA A 59 -25.49 17.33 7.50
C ALA A 59 -25.54 16.47 6.24
N ALA A 60 -26.75 16.07 5.83
CA ALA A 60 -26.93 15.33 4.58
C ALA A 60 -26.33 16.13 3.41
N HIS A 61 -25.55 15.46 2.56
CA HIS A 61 -24.82 16.04 1.42
C HIS A 61 -23.64 16.97 1.76
N ALA A 62 -23.23 17.08 3.03
CA ALA A 62 -22.08 17.91 3.41
C ALA A 62 -20.71 17.33 3.01
N LEU A 63 -20.64 16.03 2.70
CA LEU A 63 -19.39 15.29 2.46
C LEU A 63 -19.27 14.70 1.04
N GLY A 64 -20.29 14.92 0.19
CA GLY A 64 -20.29 14.47 -1.19
C GLY A 64 -19.63 15.50 -2.12
N PRO A 65 -19.16 15.10 -3.32
CA PRO A 65 -18.70 16.06 -4.31
C PRO A 65 -19.84 17.04 -4.64
N ASP A 66 -19.51 18.34 -4.72
CA ASP A 66 -20.46 19.37 -5.15
C ASP A 66 -21.11 18.97 -6.47
N ASP A 67 -22.39 19.33 -6.63
CA ASP A 67 -23.25 18.94 -7.74
C ASP A 67 -22.73 19.53 -9.07
N SER A 68 -21.69 18.89 -9.60
CA SER A 68 -20.99 19.31 -10.79
C SER A 68 -21.60 18.64 -12.01
N LYS A 69 -21.51 19.30 -13.17
CA LYS A 69 -21.97 18.75 -14.46
C LYS A 69 -21.37 17.38 -14.82
N ARG A 70 -20.35 16.93 -14.08
CA ARG A 70 -19.61 15.67 -14.28
C ARG A 70 -20.14 14.52 -13.39
N ALA A 71 -21.06 14.77 -12.46
CA ALA A 71 -21.67 13.73 -11.63
C ALA A 71 -22.39 12.67 -12.50
N VAL A 72 -22.06 11.39 -12.29
CA VAL A 72 -22.70 10.30 -13.03
C VAL A 72 -24.09 10.06 -12.44
N ARG A 73 -25.13 10.32 -13.23
CA ARG A 73 -26.52 10.01 -12.89
C ARG A 73 -26.91 8.70 -13.58
N GLY A 74 -27.43 7.73 -12.83
CA GLY A 74 -27.82 6.42 -13.34
C GLY A 74 -27.97 5.38 -12.24
N SER A 75 -28.19 4.11 -12.62
CA SER A 75 -28.17 3.00 -11.65
C SER A 75 -26.80 2.91 -10.96
N VAL A 76 -26.77 2.39 -9.73
CA VAL A 76 -25.53 2.21 -8.96
C VAL A 76 -24.48 1.44 -9.77
N ILE A 77 -24.90 0.39 -10.48
CA ILE A 77 -24.01 -0.41 -11.34
C ILE A 77 -23.42 0.43 -12.48
N TYR A 78 -24.25 1.21 -13.18
CA TYR A 78 -23.78 2.09 -14.24
C TYR A 78 -22.83 3.15 -13.71
N ALA A 79 -23.12 3.73 -12.53
CA ALA A 79 -22.27 4.71 -11.87
C ALA A 79 -20.90 4.11 -11.49
N VAL A 80 -20.86 2.89 -10.97
CA VAL A 80 -19.61 2.19 -10.64
C VAL A 80 -18.79 1.90 -11.91
N ILE A 81 -19.39 1.30 -12.94
CA ILE A 81 -18.67 0.93 -14.16
C ILE A 81 -18.13 2.18 -14.86
N THR A 82 -18.97 3.20 -15.06
CA THR A 82 -18.54 4.43 -15.73
C THR A 82 -17.60 5.27 -14.88
N GLY A 83 -17.77 5.27 -13.55
CA GLY A 83 -16.82 5.88 -12.62
C GLY A 83 -15.44 5.25 -12.73
N TRP A 84 -15.37 3.92 -12.80
CA TRP A 84 -14.13 3.18 -12.97
C TRP A 84 -13.47 3.44 -14.33
N LEU A 85 -14.25 3.39 -15.42
CA LEU A 85 -13.77 3.72 -16.78
C LEU A 85 -13.26 5.17 -16.86
N ARG A 86 -13.96 6.13 -16.25
CA ARG A 86 -13.51 7.52 -16.17
C ARG A 86 -12.24 7.65 -15.35
N GLY A 87 -12.12 6.92 -14.24
CA GLY A 87 -10.91 6.86 -13.42
C GLY A 87 -9.72 6.36 -14.23
N VAL A 88 -9.87 5.22 -14.92
CA VAL A 88 -8.80 4.64 -15.75
C VAL A 88 -8.41 5.59 -16.88
N ARG A 89 -9.38 6.16 -17.59
CA ARG A 89 -9.11 7.14 -18.65
C ARG A 89 -8.37 8.36 -18.11
N THR A 90 -8.78 8.88 -16.95
CA THR A 90 -8.11 10.01 -16.30
C THR A 90 -6.67 9.69 -15.90
N VAL A 91 -6.40 8.46 -15.43
CA VAL A 91 -5.04 8.00 -15.15
C VAL A 91 -4.19 8.01 -16.44
N LEU A 92 -4.72 7.46 -17.53
CA LEU A 92 -4.01 7.38 -18.81
C LEU A 92 -3.75 8.77 -19.41
N ASP A 93 -4.69 9.69 -19.26
CA ASP A 93 -4.59 11.07 -19.75
C ASP A 93 -3.64 11.94 -18.87
N ARG A 94 -3.24 11.46 -17.68
CA ARG A 94 -2.35 12.16 -16.74
C ARG A 94 -1.08 11.34 -16.53
N PRO A 95 -0.03 11.52 -17.37
CA PRO A 95 1.19 10.69 -17.34
C PRO A 95 1.88 10.67 -15.98
N THR A 96 1.85 11.77 -15.24
CA THR A 96 2.43 11.84 -13.89
C THR A 96 1.76 10.88 -12.91
N VAL A 97 0.43 10.77 -12.96
CA VAL A 97 -0.35 9.82 -12.16
C VAL A 97 -0.08 8.39 -12.62
N ALA A 98 -0.18 8.13 -13.93
CA ALA A 98 0.13 6.82 -14.50
C ALA A 98 1.54 6.33 -14.12
N ALA A 99 2.54 7.21 -14.17
CA ALA A 99 3.90 6.90 -13.76
C ALA A 99 3.93 6.43 -12.29
N THR A 100 3.44 7.25 -11.36
CA THR A 100 3.45 6.91 -9.92
C THR A 100 2.65 5.64 -9.60
N LEU A 101 1.51 5.41 -10.27
CA LEU A 101 0.72 4.19 -10.12
C LEU A 101 1.43 2.94 -10.66
N SER A 102 2.23 3.06 -11.73
CA SER A 102 3.06 1.95 -12.22
C SER A 102 4.13 1.53 -11.20
N GLY A 103 4.73 2.50 -10.51
CA GLY A 103 5.66 2.25 -9.40
C GLY A 103 4.96 1.57 -8.22
N LEU A 104 3.76 2.04 -7.87
CA LEU A 104 2.95 1.45 -6.79
C LEU A 104 2.57 -0.01 -7.10
N ALA A 105 2.08 -0.28 -8.31
CA ALA A 105 1.76 -1.64 -8.75
C ALA A 105 2.99 -2.55 -8.72
N THR A 106 4.13 -2.05 -9.19
CA THR A 106 5.40 -2.77 -9.16
C THR A 106 5.76 -3.17 -7.73
N HIS A 107 5.77 -2.21 -6.80
CA HIS A 107 6.06 -2.48 -5.40
C HIS A 107 5.08 -3.52 -4.82
N ARG A 108 3.79 -3.41 -5.13
CA ARG A 108 2.75 -4.33 -4.66
C ARG A 108 2.95 -5.76 -5.15
N MET A 109 3.35 -5.93 -6.40
CA MET A 109 3.72 -7.25 -6.93
C MET A 109 4.89 -7.84 -6.15
N VAL A 110 5.99 -7.09 -6.02
CA VAL A 110 7.19 -7.59 -5.32
C VAL A 110 6.90 -7.91 -3.85
N PHE A 111 6.11 -7.07 -3.18
CA PHE A 111 5.70 -7.30 -1.80
C PHE A 111 4.84 -8.56 -1.65
N GLY A 112 3.94 -8.83 -2.61
CA GLY A 112 3.14 -10.06 -2.67
C GLY A 112 4.01 -11.30 -2.78
N VAL A 113 4.96 -11.32 -3.74
CA VAL A 113 5.91 -12.43 -3.91
C VAL A 113 6.70 -12.70 -2.63
N ASN A 114 7.24 -11.66 -2.00
CA ASN A 114 8.03 -11.80 -0.77
C ASN A 114 7.18 -12.29 0.41
N THR A 115 5.94 -11.82 0.51
CA THR A 115 5.01 -12.26 1.56
C THR A 115 4.70 -13.75 1.41
N LEU A 116 4.42 -14.22 0.20
CA LEU A 116 4.21 -15.64 -0.07
C LEU A 116 5.44 -16.48 0.30
N LEU A 117 6.64 -16.06 -0.15
CA LEU A 117 7.89 -16.76 0.17
C LEU A 117 8.11 -16.89 1.68
N VAL A 118 7.95 -15.80 2.44
CA VAL A 118 8.09 -15.85 3.91
C VAL A 118 7.08 -16.79 4.53
N LEU A 119 5.81 -16.75 4.08
CA LEU A 119 4.77 -17.64 4.60
C LEU A 119 5.10 -19.13 4.34
N VAL A 120 5.55 -19.48 3.14
CA VAL A 120 5.90 -20.86 2.80
C VAL A 120 7.17 -21.31 3.53
N LEU A 121 8.22 -20.47 3.59
CA LEU A 121 9.45 -20.77 4.31
C LEU A 121 9.20 -21.01 5.81
N VAL A 122 8.37 -20.17 6.43
CA VAL A 122 7.96 -20.33 7.83
C VAL A 122 7.19 -21.63 8.04
N ARG A 123 6.24 -21.94 7.13
CA ARG A 123 5.45 -23.16 7.20
C ARG A 123 6.31 -24.41 7.07
N HIS A 124 7.29 -24.41 6.16
CA HIS A 124 8.15 -25.57 5.90
C HIS A 124 9.29 -25.75 6.91
N ALA A 125 9.72 -24.67 7.59
CA ALA A 125 10.75 -24.76 8.63
C ALA A 125 10.31 -25.50 9.92
N GLY A 126 9.12 -26.12 9.94
CA GLY A 126 8.63 -26.93 11.06
C GLY A 126 8.31 -26.13 12.33
N ALA A 127 8.34 -24.80 12.27
CA ALA A 127 8.05 -23.91 13.40
C ALA A 127 6.53 -23.77 13.62
N VAL A 128 5.84 -24.91 13.77
CA VAL A 128 4.41 -24.98 14.17
C VAL A 128 4.26 -24.73 15.68
N THR A 129 5.35 -24.41 16.39
CA THR A 129 5.27 -23.71 17.67
C THR A 129 4.92 -22.23 17.41
N VAL A 130 4.32 -21.56 18.39
CA VAL A 130 3.91 -20.13 18.33
C VAL A 130 4.99 -19.19 17.74
N ALA A 131 6.27 -19.59 17.75
CA ALA A 131 7.41 -18.88 17.19
C ALA A 131 7.45 -18.79 15.65
N GLY A 132 6.98 -19.79 14.88
CA GLY A 132 7.06 -19.75 13.41
C GLY A 132 6.06 -18.80 12.79
N LEU A 133 4.78 -18.91 13.15
CA LEU A 133 3.78 -17.88 12.85
C LEU A 133 4.25 -16.50 13.35
N GLY A 134 4.94 -16.48 14.50
CA GLY A 134 5.61 -15.31 15.01
C GLY A 134 6.53 -14.63 14.00
N THR A 135 7.26 -15.38 13.15
CA THR A 135 8.18 -14.74 12.19
C THR A 135 7.48 -14.16 10.96
N ALA A 136 6.41 -14.79 10.48
CA ALA A 136 5.57 -14.18 9.44
C ALA A 136 4.89 -12.89 9.98
N VAL A 137 4.42 -12.94 11.24
CA VAL A 137 3.92 -11.76 11.95
C VAL A 137 5.01 -10.70 12.12
N LEU A 138 6.24 -11.08 12.46
CA LEU A 138 7.38 -10.17 12.57
C LEU A 138 7.73 -9.53 11.23
N PHE A 139 7.69 -10.28 10.13
CA PHE A 139 7.89 -9.72 8.79
C PHE A 139 6.82 -8.66 8.47
N LEU A 140 5.55 -8.97 8.74
CA LEU A 140 4.46 -8.02 8.50
C LEU A 140 4.54 -6.81 9.44
N ALA A 141 4.87 -7.02 10.72
CA ALA A 141 5.07 -5.96 11.71
C ALA A 141 6.25 -5.06 11.36
N ALA A 142 7.36 -5.64 10.92
CA ALA A 142 8.54 -4.91 10.46
C ALA A 142 8.21 -4.08 9.20
N THR A 143 7.52 -4.67 8.23
CA THR A 143 7.01 -3.95 7.05
C THR A 143 6.10 -2.79 7.46
N GLY A 144 5.20 -3.04 8.41
CA GLY A 144 4.37 -2.01 9.00
C GLY A 144 5.22 -0.88 9.59
N ALA A 145 6.16 -1.20 10.47
CA ALA A 145 7.02 -0.21 11.13
C ALA A 145 7.81 0.63 10.12
N GLY A 146 8.32 0.01 9.05
CA GLY A 146 8.96 0.73 7.95
C GLY A 146 7.99 1.66 7.22
N SER A 147 6.78 1.19 6.93
CA SER A 147 5.72 2.02 6.34
C SER A 147 5.36 3.20 7.24
N PHE A 148 5.32 3.01 8.55
CA PHE A 148 5.08 4.08 9.51
C PHE A 148 6.21 5.13 9.49
N LEU A 149 7.46 4.67 9.53
CA LEU A 149 8.63 5.55 9.47
C LEU A 149 8.62 6.40 8.19
N ALA A 150 8.23 5.82 7.06
CA ALA A 150 8.12 6.54 5.79
C ALA A 150 7.14 7.72 5.84
N ASN A 151 6.09 7.71 6.66
CA ASN A 151 5.20 8.86 6.81
C ASN A 151 5.93 10.10 7.33
N ALA A 152 6.94 9.92 8.18
CA ALA A 152 7.79 11.01 8.67
C ALA A 152 8.87 11.40 7.66
N LEU A 153 9.45 10.42 6.95
CA LEU A 153 10.58 10.65 6.04
C LEU A 153 10.17 11.19 4.66
N THR A 154 8.98 10.84 4.17
CA THR A 154 8.56 11.17 2.80
C THR A 154 8.33 12.68 2.59
N PRO A 155 7.60 13.41 3.45
CA PRO A 155 7.36 14.84 3.25
C PRO A 155 8.64 15.69 3.12
N PRO A 156 9.65 15.57 3.99
CA PRO A 156 10.89 16.34 3.83
C PRO A 156 11.69 15.91 2.60
N ALA A 157 11.71 14.63 2.26
CA ALA A 157 12.39 14.13 1.06
C ALA A 157 11.75 14.68 -0.23
N VAL A 158 10.42 14.63 -0.33
CA VAL A 158 9.67 15.15 -1.49
C VAL A 158 9.82 16.66 -1.62
N ARG A 159 9.85 17.40 -0.50
CA ARG A 159 10.14 18.84 -0.51
C ARG A 159 11.54 19.17 -1.04
N ARG A 160 12.53 18.31 -0.79
CA ARG A 160 13.92 18.53 -1.19
C ARG A 160 14.20 18.14 -2.64
N TRP A 161 13.65 17.01 -3.10
CA TRP A 161 14.02 16.40 -4.38
C TRP A 161 12.87 16.17 -5.36
N ASN A 162 11.63 16.57 -5.05
CA ASN A 162 10.41 16.26 -5.80
C ASN A 162 9.96 14.78 -5.72
N ARG A 163 8.65 14.56 -5.95
CA ARG A 163 7.99 13.24 -5.81
C ARG A 163 8.51 12.17 -6.77
N PHE A 164 8.97 12.56 -7.96
CA PHE A 164 9.40 11.60 -8.98
C PHE A 164 10.82 11.08 -8.70
N ILE A 165 11.73 11.95 -8.28
CA ILE A 165 13.09 11.53 -7.90
C ILE A 165 13.03 10.64 -6.66
N VAL A 166 12.21 11.01 -5.67
CA VAL A 166 12.03 10.21 -4.46
C VAL A 166 11.41 8.84 -4.79
N ALA A 167 10.38 8.77 -5.64
CA ALA A 167 9.80 7.50 -6.07
C ALA A 167 10.78 6.64 -6.88
N ASN A 168 11.54 7.24 -7.82
CA ASN A 168 12.59 6.53 -8.58
C ASN A 168 13.67 5.97 -7.65
N GLY A 169 14.14 6.76 -6.69
CA GLY A 169 15.12 6.33 -5.69
C GLY A 169 14.59 5.16 -4.85
N ALA A 170 13.32 5.20 -4.46
CA ALA A 170 12.67 4.12 -3.73
C ALA A 170 12.58 2.82 -4.54
N LEU A 171 12.21 2.89 -5.83
CA LEU A 171 12.17 1.72 -6.73
C LEU A 171 13.58 1.15 -6.97
N ALA A 172 14.58 2.00 -7.20
CA ALA A 172 15.96 1.59 -7.37
C ALA A 172 16.52 0.91 -6.11
N ALA A 173 16.26 1.49 -4.93
CA ALA A 173 16.62 0.88 -3.65
C ALA A 173 15.92 -0.47 -3.47
N GLY A 174 14.65 -0.58 -3.86
CA GLY A 174 13.89 -1.83 -3.85
C GLY A 174 14.56 -2.93 -4.66
N ALA A 175 15.06 -2.61 -5.86
CA ALA A 175 15.78 -3.57 -6.69
C ALA A 175 17.04 -4.12 -6.01
N VAL A 176 17.79 -3.26 -5.30
CA VAL A 176 19.01 -3.63 -4.58
C VAL A 176 18.68 -4.45 -3.32
N ILE A 177 17.66 -4.04 -2.55
CA ILE A 177 17.23 -4.76 -1.33
C ILE A 177 16.85 -6.20 -1.64
N GLN A 178 16.18 -6.45 -2.76
CA GLN A 178 15.80 -7.78 -3.20
C GLN A 178 17.02 -8.70 -3.44
N ILE A 179 18.18 -8.16 -3.83
CA ILE A 179 19.41 -8.96 -3.97
C ILE A 179 19.82 -9.56 -2.63
N ALA A 180 19.76 -8.77 -1.55
CA ALA A 180 20.00 -9.29 -0.20
C ALA A 180 18.92 -10.30 0.22
N GLY A 181 17.66 -10.03 -0.11
CA GLY A 181 16.53 -10.93 0.15
C GLY A 181 16.67 -12.31 -0.53
N ALA A 182 17.40 -12.40 -1.64
CA ALA A 182 17.61 -13.65 -2.38
C ALA A 182 18.44 -14.68 -1.60
N THR A 183 19.09 -14.27 -0.51
CA THR A 183 19.73 -15.20 0.45
C THR A 183 18.72 -16.11 1.16
N LEU A 184 17.43 -15.74 1.17
CA LEU A 184 16.33 -16.45 1.86
C LEU A 184 16.58 -16.69 3.35
N GLN A 185 17.49 -15.93 3.96
CA GLN A 185 17.68 -15.95 5.39
C GLN A 185 16.54 -15.16 6.04
N LEU A 186 15.79 -15.79 6.91
CA LEU A 186 14.55 -15.23 7.47
C LEU A 186 14.77 -13.87 8.16
N ALA A 187 15.88 -13.71 8.88
CA ALA A 187 16.27 -12.44 9.49
C ALA A 187 16.52 -11.33 8.43
N ILE A 188 17.21 -11.67 7.33
CA ILE A 188 17.44 -10.74 6.21
C ILE A 188 16.12 -10.42 5.52
N MET A 189 15.23 -11.40 5.34
CA MET A 189 13.91 -11.17 4.76
C MET A 189 13.06 -10.26 5.63
N VAL A 190 13.10 -10.37 6.96
CA VAL A 190 12.43 -9.44 7.89
C VAL A 190 12.98 -8.02 7.74
N LEU A 191 14.30 -7.85 7.68
CA LEU A 191 14.92 -6.55 7.42
C LEU A 191 14.52 -6.00 6.03
N CYS A 192 14.50 -6.85 5.01
CA CYS A 192 14.00 -6.49 3.69
C CYS A 192 12.53 -6.07 3.77
N GLY A 193 11.69 -6.77 4.52
CA GLY A 193 10.29 -6.42 4.78
C GLY A 193 10.16 -5.01 5.35
N PHE A 194 10.95 -4.67 6.38
CA PHE A 194 11.02 -3.30 6.92
C PHE A 194 11.34 -2.27 5.85
N LEU A 195 12.43 -2.46 5.09
CA LEU A 195 12.86 -1.52 4.05
C LEU A 195 11.86 -1.44 2.89
N LEU A 196 11.25 -2.56 2.51
CA LEU A 196 10.18 -2.61 1.52
C LEU A 196 8.93 -1.87 2.02
N GLY A 197 8.61 -1.95 3.31
CA GLY A 197 7.57 -1.14 3.92
C GLY A 197 7.83 0.35 3.78
N VAL A 198 9.07 0.79 4.04
CA VAL A 198 9.48 2.19 3.80
C VAL A 198 9.26 2.57 2.33
N ILE A 199 9.78 1.77 1.40
CA ILE A 199 9.66 2.00 -0.04
C ILE A 199 8.21 2.06 -0.49
N GLY A 200 7.39 1.11 -0.04
CA GLY A 200 5.99 1.01 -0.41
C GLY A 200 5.19 2.23 -0.02
N GLN A 201 5.39 2.71 1.22
CA GLN A 201 4.72 3.90 1.69
C GLN A 201 5.25 5.17 1.00
N VAL A 202 6.56 5.27 0.74
CA VAL A 202 7.13 6.39 -0.04
C VAL A 202 6.49 6.47 -1.42
N VAL A 203 6.44 5.36 -2.17
CA VAL A 203 5.85 5.30 -3.51
C VAL A 203 4.36 5.61 -3.46
N LYS A 204 3.64 5.06 -2.48
CA LYS A 204 2.21 5.34 -2.26
C LYS A 204 1.96 6.84 -2.03
N LEU A 205 2.68 7.46 -1.10
CA LEU A 205 2.51 8.89 -0.80
C LEU A 205 2.86 9.78 -2.02
N CYS A 206 3.82 9.37 -2.84
CA CYS A 206 4.12 10.06 -4.10
C CYS A 206 2.95 9.93 -5.09
N ALA A 207 2.31 8.77 -5.19
CA ALA A 207 1.10 8.56 -6.01
C ALA A 207 -0.10 9.36 -5.49
N ASP A 208 -0.36 9.32 -4.18
CA ASP A 208 -1.42 10.11 -3.53
C ASP A 208 -1.23 11.62 -3.77
N THR A 209 0.03 12.07 -3.74
CA THR A 209 0.39 13.46 -4.03
C THR A 209 0.17 13.80 -5.51
N ALA A 210 0.55 12.90 -6.44
CA ALA A 210 0.32 13.11 -7.87
C ALA A 210 -1.18 13.18 -8.20
N MET A 211 -2.00 12.29 -7.64
CA MET A 211 -3.46 12.33 -7.83
C MET A 211 -4.08 13.61 -7.25
N GLN A 212 -3.57 14.12 -6.13
CA GLN A 212 -4.09 15.35 -5.53
C GLN A 212 -3.69 16.62 -6.26
N ILE A 213 -2.51 16.66 -6.88
CA ILE A 213 -2.00 17.86 -7.55
C ILE A 213 -2.39 17.86 -9.02
N ASP A 214 -2.37 16.71 -9.68
CA ASP A 214 -2.46 16.61 -11.13
C ASP A 214 -3.85 16.17 -11.62
N VAL A 215 -4.84 15.98 -10.73
CA VAL A 215 -6.22 15.60 -11.08
C VAL A 215 -7.22 16.61 -10.51
N ASP A 216 -8.15 17.03 -11.38
CA ASP A 216 -9.30 17.86 -11.02
C ASP A 216 -10.08 17.23 -9.86
N ASP A 217 -10.50 18.04 -8.89
CA ASP A 217 -11.12 17.56 -7.65
C ASP A 217 -12.32 16.63 -7.87
N ALA A 218 -13.18 16.97 -8.86
CA ALA A 218 -14.35 16.18 -9.26
C ALA A 218 -14.02 14.76 -9.78
N LEU A 219 -12.77 14.49 -10.18
CA LEU A 219 -12.33 13.19 -10.70
C LEU A 219 -11.42 12.44 -9.72
N ARG A 220 -10.96 13.08 -8.64
CA ARG A 220 -10.03 12.46 -7.68
C ARG A 220 -10.58 11.17 -7.10
N GLY A 221 -11.85 11.15 -6.71
CA GLY A 221 -12.50 9.96 -6.16
C GLY A 221 -12.40 8.75 -7.08
N HIS A 222 -12.69 8.92 -8.38
CA HIS A 222 -12.58 7.85 -9.37
C HIS A 222 -11.14 7.35 -9.54
N VAL A 223 -10.16 8.26 -9.52
CA VAL A 223 -8.75 7.89 -9.65
C VAL A 223 -8.24 7.16 -8.39
N PHE A 224 -8.67 7.56 -7.20
CA PHE A 224 -8.38 6.84 -5.96
C PHE A 224 -8.99 5.42 -5.96
N THR A 225 -10.19 5.24 -6.51
CA THR A 225 -10.77 3.90 -6.69
C THR A 225 -9.93 3.01 -7.60
N VAL A 226 -9.39 3.57 -8.68
CA VAL A 226 -8.47 2.84 -9.58
C VAL A 226 -7.17 2.50 -8.88
N GLN A 227 -6.60 3.43 -8.10
CA GLN A 227 -5.41 3.15 -7.29
C GLN A 227 -5.64 1.98 -6.33
N ASP A 228 -6.75 2.00 -5.59
CA ASP A 228 -7.03 0.96 -4.58
C ASP A 228 -7.24 -0.42 -5.23
N SER A 229 -7.98 -0.44 -6.36
CA SER A 229 -8.15 -1.64 -7.17
C SER A 229 -6.81 -2.16 -7.70
N LEU A 230 -5.95 -1.27 -8.21
CA LEU A 230 -4.63 -1.63 -8.74
C LEU A 230 -3.71 -2.19 -7.65
N PHE A 231 -3.74 -1.60 -6.46
CA PHE A 231 -2.99 -2.03 -5.29
C PHE A 231 -3.38 -3.46 -4.86
N TRP A 232 -4.70 -3.65 -4.67
CA TRP A 232 -5.45 -4.91 -4.77
C TRP A 232 -4.88 -5.97 -5.69
N PHE A 233 -5.18 -5.72 -6.94
CA PHE A 233 -5.08 -6.66 -8.02
C PHE A 233 -3.64 -7.05 -8.30
N SER A 234 -2.71 -6.08 -8.29
CA SER A 234 -1.29 -6.35 -8.51
C SER A 234 -0.68 -7.26 -7.43
N PHE A 235 -1.05 -7.06 -6.16
CA PHE A 235 -0.63 -7.94 -5.07
C PHE A 235 -1.16 -9.36 -5.27
N ILE A 236 -2.48 -9.50 -5.50
CA ILE A 236 -3.15 -10.80 -5.64
C ILE A 236 -2.58 -11.57 -6.84
N VAL A 237 -2.51 -10.94 -8.00
CA VAL A 237 -1.97 -11.56 -9.23
C VAL A 237 -0.54 -12.03 -9.01
N ALA A 238 0.31 -11.22 -8.38
CA ALA A 238 1.69 -11.60 -8.13
C ALA A 238 1.80 -12.79 -7.17
N VAL A 239 1.00 -12.82 -6.10
CA VAL A 239 0.94 -13.96 -5.18
C VAL A 239 0.44 -15.21 -5.92
N THR A 240 -0.61 -15.10 -6.72
CA THR A 240 -1.15 -16.22 -7.51
C THR A 240 -0.10 -16.77 -8.47
N VAL A 241 0.55 -15.92 -9.25
CA VAL A 241 1.60 -16.34 -10.21
C VAL A 241 2.79 -16.95 -9.48
N ALA A 242 3.24 -16.36 -8.37
CA ALA A 242 4.33 -16.92 -7.58
C ALA A 242 3.97 -18.28 -6.98
N ALA A 243 2.73 -18.48 -6.55
CA ALA A 243 2.24 -19.75 -6.02
C ALA A 243 2.25 -20.89 -7.04
N LEU A 244 2.18 -20.59 -8.35
CA LEU A 244 2.25 -21.60 -9.40
C LEU A 244 3.68 -22.14 -9.64
N VAL A 245 4.71 -21.39 -9.24
CA VAL A 245 6.11 -21.70 -9.56
C VAL A 245 6.99 -21.90 -8.32
N ILE A 246 6.47 -21.57 -7.13
CA ILE A 246 7.21 -21.74 -5.88
C ILE A 246 7.38 -23.24 -5.58
N PRO A 247 8.59 -23.70 -5.23
CA PRO A 247 8.80 -25.07 -4.76
C PRO A 247 8.08 -25.30 -3.42
N ASP A 248 7.79 -26.56 -3.10
CA ASP A 248 7.10 -26.93 -1.87
C ASP A 248 7.80 -26.39 -0.62
N ASP A 249 9.14 -26.42 -0.60
CA ASP A 249 9.96 -25.94 0.51
C ASP A 249 10.06 -24.40 0.61
N GLY A 250 9.47 -23.68 -0.35
CA GLY A 250 9.48 -22.22 -0.43
C GLY A 250 10.82 -21.60 -0.84
N ARG A 251 11.87 -22.40 -1.09
CA ARG A 251 13.21 -21.88 -1.32
C ARG A 251 13.41 -21.49 -2.78
N SER A 252 12.94 -20.31 -3.15
CA SER A 252 13.12 -19.76 -4.50
C SER A 252 13.81 -18.38 -4.50
N PRO A 253 15.15 -18.33 -4.53
CA PRO A 253 15.89 -17.08 -4.74
C PRO A 253 15.52 -16.40 -6.07
N ALA A 254 15.18 -17.21 -7.09
CA ALA A 254 14.75 -16.74 -8.40
C ALA A 254 13.51 -15.85 -8.32
N LEU A 255 12.52 -16.20 -7.48
CA LEU A 255 11.33 -15.37 -7.27
C LEU A 255 11.67 -14.01 -6.64
N VAL A 256 12.63 -13.97 -5.72
CA VAL A 256 13.11 -12.71 -5.11
C VAL A 256 13.84 -11.86 -6.15
N LEU A 257 14.72 -12.46 -6.95
CA LEU A 257 15.46 -11.77 -8.02
C LEU A 257 14.53 -11.30 -9.15
N ALA A 258 13.46 -12.04 -9.45
CA ALA A 258 12.39 -11.55 -10.32
C ALA A 258 11.76 -10.27 -9.76
N GLY A 259 11.68 -10.15 -8.42
CA GLY A 259 11.33 -8.91 -7.74
C GLY A 259 12.29 -7.74 -8.03
N SER A 260 13.61 -7.99 -8.07
CA SER A 260 14.58 -6.97 -8.52
C SER A 260 14.32 -6.53 -9.95
N LEU A 261 14.07 -7.47 -10.86
CA LEU A 261 13.76 -7.17 -12.26
C LEU A 261 12.45 -6.38 -12.40
N LEU A 262 11.42 -6.74 -11.63
CA LEU A 262 10.17 -5.99 -11.58
C LEU A 262 10.41 -4.54 -11.11
N TYR A 263 11.21 -4.33 -10.06
CA TYR A 263 11.55 -2.97 -9.62
C TYR A 263 12.28 -2.16 -10.71
N LEU A 264 13.22 -2.77 -11.43
CA LEU A 264 13.92 -2.10 -12.53
C LEU A 264 12.98 -1.80 -13.70
N ALA A 265 12.09 -2.72 -14.06
CA ALA A 265 11.07 -2.50 -15.08
C ALA A 265 10.11 -1.38 -14.67
N GLY A 266 9.60 -1.40 -13.44
CA GLY A 266 8.75 -0.36 -12.89
C GLY A 266 9.44 1.00 -12.81
N LEU A 267 10.72 1.03 -12.46
CA LEU A 267 11.55 2.24 -12.50
C LEU A 267 11.67 2.77 -13.94
N GLY A 268 11.92 1.91 -14.91
CA GLY A 268 11.99 2.28 -16.33
C GLY A 268 10.68 2.88 -16.84
N VAL A 269 9.55 2.22 -16.56
CA VAL A 269 8.21 2.70 -16.91
C VAL A 269 7.92 4.04 -16.22
N HIS A 270 8.13 4.11 -14.90
CA HIS A 270 7.90 5.32 -14.12
C HIS A 270 8.72 6.50 -14.68
N ALA A 271 10.02 6.32 -14.93
CA ALA A 271 10.90 7.35 -15.47
C ALA A 271 10.50 7.79 -16.89
N LEU A 272 10.14 6.85 -17.76
CA LEU A 272 9.75 7.15 -19.15
C LEU A 272 8.42 7.92 -19.21
N VAL A 273 7.43 7.47 -18.44
CA VAL A 273 6.09 8.06 -18.43
C VAL A 273 6.10 9.43 -17.72
N ALA A 274 6.85 9.57 -16.63
CA ALA A 274 6.99 10.85 -15.92
C ALA A 274 7.64 11.93 -16.80
N ARG A 275 8.65 11.56 -17.61
CA ARG A 275 9.30 12.48 -18.57
C ARG A 275 8.31 13.05 -19.59
N ARG A 276 7.39 12.22 -20.09
CA ARG A 276 6.34 12.67 -21.02
C ARG A 276 5.40 13.68 -20.37
N GLY A 277 5.05 13.47 -19.09
CA GLY A 277 4.19 14.41 -18.34
C GLY A 277 4.82 15.79 -18.13
N LEU A 278 6.12 15.83 -17.80
CA LEU A 278 6.85 17.09 -17.59
C LEU A 278 6.97 17.91 -18.89
N ALA A 279 7.17 17.25 -20.03
CA ALA A 279 7.28 17.92 -21.33
C ALA A 279 5.95 18.51 -21.84
N VAL A 280 4.81 17.95 -21.40
CA VAL A 280 3.47 18.47 -21.74
C VAL A 280 3.11 19.69 -20.89
N SER A 281 3.56 19.75 -19.63
CA SER A 281 3.31 20.90 -18.74
C SER A 281 4.16 22.13 -19.04
N SER A 282 5.22 22.01 -19.84
CA SER A 282 6.12 23.12 -20.22
C SER A 282 5.75 23.77 -21.56
N ARG A 283 4.63 23.37 -22.17
CA ARG A 283 4.03 23.99 -23.37
C ARG A 283 2.72 24.65 -22.98
#